data_AF-A0A0S8DNQ6-F1
#
_entry.id   AF-A0A0S8DNQ6-F1
#
_cell.length_a   1.000
_cell.length_b   1.000
_cell.length_c   1.000
_cell.angle_alpha   90.00
_cell.angle_beta   90.00
_cell.angle_gamma   90.00
#
_symmetry.space_group_name_H-M   'P 1'
#
loop_
_entity.id
_entity.type
_entity.pdbx_description
1 polymer ?
#
loop_
_entity_poly.entity_id
_entity_poly.type
_entity_poly.pdbx_seq_one_letter_code
_entity_poly.pdbx_strand_id
1 'polypeptide(L)' 'MNPLDNYSLPELKLVYRLLHAQVQAHPDLMDSALLTDLQTLLQARARADGIDVSLHDQWANWLSEGSVLPNG' A
#
# COMPACT_ATOMS: atom_id res chain seq x y z
N MET A 1 -16.99 1.40 12.12
CA MET A 1 -15.90 1.19 11.14
C MET A 1 -14.75 2.09 11.57
N ASN A 2 -13.55 1.56 11.80
CA ASN A 2 -12.39 2.43 12.03
C ASN A 2 -11.91 2.94 10.66
N PRO A 3 -11.73 4.26 10.48
CA PRO A 3 -11.18 4.79 9.25
C PRO A 3 -9.72 4.30 9.08
N LEU A 4 -9.32 4.08 7.83
CA LEU A 4 -8.03 3.44 7.50
C LEU A 4 -6.81 4.23 7.99
N ASP A 5 -6.97 5.54 8.22
CA ASP A 5 -5.94 6.44 8.74
C ASP A 5 -5.60 6.22 10.22
N ASN A 6 -6.40 5.44 10.96
CA ASN A 6 -6.13 5.09 12.35
C ASN A 6 -5.16 3.90 12.52
N TYR A 7 -4.85 3.18 11.44
CA TYR A 7 -3.90 2.07 11.46
C TYR A 7 -2.47 2.55 11.24
N SER A 8 -1.50 1.76 11.68
CA SER A 8 -0.10 2.13 11.50
C SER A 8 0.30 2.09 10.01
N LEU A 9 1.11 3.06 9.58
CA LEU A 9 1.59 3.11 8.19
C LEU A 9 2.31 1.81 7.76
N PRO A 10 3.17 1.17 8.57
CA PRO A 10 3.80 -0.10 8.20
C PRO A 10 2.80 -1.23 7.95
N GLU A 11 1.75 -1.32 8.77
CA GLU A 11 0.69 -2.32 8.62
C GLU A 11 -0.11 -2.09 7.33
N LEU A 12 -0.50 -0.83 7.06
CA LEU A 12 -1.20 -0.46 5.83
C LEU A 12 -0.38 -0.79 4.58
N LYS A 13 0.93 -0.48 4.58
CA LYS A 13 1.86 -0.83 3.49
C LYS A 13 1.92 -2.35 3.29
N LEU A 14 2.03 -3.13 4.37
CA LEU A 14 2.08 -4.60 4.31
C LEU A 14 0.79 -5.17 3.69
N VAL A 15 -0.37 -4.78 4.22
CA VAL A 15 -1.67 -5.28 3.73
C VAL A 15 -1.86 -4.91 2.26
N TYR A 16 -1.56 -3.68 1.87
CA TYR A 16 -1.63 -3.24 0.48
C TYR A 16 -0.76 -4.12 -0.43
N ARG A 17 0.51 -4.33 -0.06
CA ARG A 17 1.45 -5.12 -0.87
C ARG A 17 0.97 -6.56 -1.05
N LEU A 18 0.46 -7.18 0.02
CA LEU A 18 -0.07 -8.54 -0.03
C LEU A 18 -1.30 -8.62 -0.93
N LEU A 19 -2.27 -7.72 -0.78
CA LEU A 19 -3.48 -7.70 -1.61
C LEU A 19 -3.14 -7.40 -3.08
N HIS A 20 -2.31 -6.39 -3.34
CA HIS A 20 -1.92 -5.99 -4.68
C HIS A 20 -1.15 -7.11 -5.41
N ALA A 21 -0.31 -7.88 -4.70
CA ALA A 21 0.37 -9.04 -5.28
C ALA A 21 -0.60 -10.16 -5.69
N GLN A 22 -1.78 -10.23 -5.08
CA GLN A 22 -2.80 -11.24 -5.37
C GLN A 22 -3.79 -10.83 -6.47
N VAL A 23 -3.76 -9.58 -6.96
CA VAL A 23 -4.71 -9.09 -7.98
C VAL A 23 -4.70 -9.93 -9.26
N GLN A 24 -3.53 -10.45 -9.66
CA GLN A 24 -3.43 -11.32 -10.84
C GLN A 24 -4.15 -12.66 -10.66
N ALA A 25 -4.15 -13.20 -9.44
CA ALA A 25 -4.84 -14.45 -9.10
C ALA A 25 -6.32 -14.23 -8.76
N HIS A 26 -6.67 -13.02 -8.32
CA HIS A 26 -8.00 -12.63 -7.87
C HIS A 26 -8.40 -11.28 -8.49
N PRO A 27 -8.88 -11.26 -9.74
CA PRO A 27 -9.23 -10.02 -10.46
C PRO A 27 -10.26 -9.15 -9.71
N ASP A 28 -11.15 -9.77 -8.93
CA ASP A 28 -12.15 -9.08 -8.10
C ASP A 28 -11.52 -8.09 -7.10
N LEU A 29 -10.25 -8.26 -6.75
CA LEU A 29 -9.51 -7.32 -5.91
C LEU A 29 -9.33 -5.96 -6.61
N MET A 30 -9.29 -5.91 -7.95
CA MET A 30 -9.19 -4.66 -8.72
C MET A 30 -10.41 -3.76 -8.49
N ASP A 31 -11.59 -4.36 -8.31
CA ASP A 31 -12.86 -3.66 -8.08
C ASP A 31 -13.15 -3.46 -6.58
N SER A 32 -12.22 -3.86 -5.70
CA SER A 32 -12.38 -3.72 -4.26
C SER A 32 -12.29 -2.25 -3.84
N ALA A 33 -13.40 -1.73 -3.30
CA ALA A 33 -13.44 -0.40 -2.69
C ALA A 33 -12.40 -0.26 -1.57
N LEU A 34 -12.19 -1.32 -0.77
CA LEU A 34 -11.19 -1.31 0.30
C LEU A 34 -9.76 -1.16 -0.25
N LEU A 35 -9.43 -1.87 -1.34
CA LEU A 35 -8.11 -1.77 -1.95
C LEU A 35 -7.89 -0.38 -2.57
N THR A 36 -8.93 0.18 -3.19
CA THR A 36 -8.93 1.53 -3.77
C THR A 36 -8.72 2.61 -2.69
N ASP A 37 -9.44 2.52 -1.58
CA ASP A 37 -9.30 3.45 -0.46
C ASP A 37 -7.90 3.35 0.17
N LEU A 38 -7.39 2.13 0.34
CA LEU A 38 -6.05 1.88 0.86
C LEU A 38 -4.96 2.45 -0.07
N GLN A 39 -5.10 2.24 -1.38
CA GLN A 39 -4.18 2.81 -2.37
C GLN A 39 -4.20 4.34 -2.32
N THR A 40 -5.39 4.95 -2.29
CA THR A 40 -5.56 6.41 -2.23
C THR A 40 -4.91 6.99 -0.99
N LEU A 41 -5.13 6.34 0.16
CA LEU A 41 -4.53 6.72 1.44
C LEU A 41 -3.01 6.69 1.39
N LEU A 42 -2.44 5.57 0.93
CA LEU A 42 -0.99 5.37 0.87
C LEU A 42 -0.35 6.32 -0.15
N GLN A 43 -0.98 6.57 -1.30
CA GLN A 43 -0.49 7.54 -2.27
C GLN A 43 -0.48 8.97 -1.70
N ALA A 44 -1.49 9.34 -0.89
CA ALA A 44 -1.51 10.62 -0.22
C ALA A 44 -0.36 10.76 0.80
N ARG A 45 -0.06 9.70 1.57
CA ARG A 45 1.09 9.67 2.50
C ARG A 45 2.43 9.75 1.76
N ALA A 46 2.62 8.95 0.72
CA ALA A 46 3.84 8.98 -0.08
C ALA A 46 4.09 10.36 -0.70
N ARG A 47 3.06 11.01 -1.25
CA ARG A 47 3.17 12.38 -1.76
C ARG A 47 3.55 13.38 -0.66
N ALA A 48 3.03 13.21 0.57
CA ALA A 48 3.41 14.04 1.71
C ALA A 48 4.89 13.83 2.11
N ASP A 49 5.43 12.64 1.88
CA ASP A 49 6.86 12.31 2.04
C ASP A 49 7.72 12.75 0.83
N GLY A 50 7.13 13.43 -0.17
CA GLY A 50 7.83 13.91 -1.37
C GLY A 50 8.07 12.84 -2.44
N ILE A 51 7.46 11.67 -2.31
CA ILE A 51 7.57 10.56 -3.26
C ILE A 51 6.64 10.81 -4.45
N ASP A 52 7.18 10.70 -5.66
CA ASP A 52 6.37 10.70 -6.87
C ASP A 52 5.76 9.31 -7.11
N VAL A 53 4.47 9.17 -6.75
CA VAL A 53 3.73 7.90 -6.88
C VAL A 53 3.39 7.53 -8.33
N SER A 54 3.62 8.42 -9.30
CA SER A 54 3.50 8.09 -10.73
C SER A 54 4.71 7.30 -11.23
N LEU A 55 5.84 7.40 -10.52
CA LEU A 55 7.06 6.64 -10.80
C LEU A 55 7.02 5.32 -10.04
N HIS A 56 6.87 4.22 -10.79
CA HIS A 56 6.74 2.87 -10.24
C HIS A 56 7.86 2.53 -9.24
N ASP A 57 9.10 2.88 -9.56
CA ASP A 57 10.26 2.57 -8.73
C ASP A 57 10.23 3.32 -7.38
N GLN A 58 9.89 4.62 -7.41
CA GLN A 58 9.80 5.42 -6.18
C GLN A 58 8.66 4.92 -5.29
N TRP A 59 7.52 4.59 -5.89
CA TRP A 59 6.38 4.01 -5.20
C TRP A 59 6.70 2.64 -4.56
N ALA A 60 7.32 1.73 -5.34
CA ALA A 60 7.69 0.40 -4.88
C ALA A 60 8.73 0.45 -3.74
N ASN A 61 9.70 1.37 -3.84
CA ASN A 61 10.70 1.60 -2.80
C ASN A 61 10.04 2.09 -1.52
N TRP A 62 9.21 3.15 -1.60
CA TRP A 62 8.52 3.70 -0.43
C TRP A 62 7.58 2.67 0.24
N LEU A 63 6.90 1.82 -0.53
CA LEU A 63 6.08 0.73 0.02
C LEU A 63 6.91 -0.33 0.75
N SER A 64 8.16 -0.53 0.33
CA SER A 64 9.08 -1.52 0.91
C SER A 64 9.87 -0.97 2.09
N GLU A 65 9.99 0.36 2.22
CA GLU A 65 10.60 1.02 3.38
C GLU A 65 9.89 0.63 4.69
N GLY A 66 10.68 0.24 5.69
CA GLY A 66 10.15 -0.25 6.97
C GLY A 66 9.70 -1.72 6.95
N SER A 67 9.75 -2.40 5.80
CA SER A 67 9.61 -3.86 5.72
C SER A 67 10.89 -4.55 6.18
N VAL A 68 11.26 -4.37 7.45
CA VAL A 68 12.21 -5.29 8.09
C VAL A 68 11.42 -6.56 8.39
N LEU A 69 11.28 -7.43 7.39
CA LEU A 69 10.97 -8.82 7.67
C LEU A 69 12.25 -9.42 8.28
N PRO A 70 12.22 -9.98 9.51
CA PRO A 70 13.32 -10.83 9.96
C PRO A 70 13.41 -11.99 8.98
N ASN A 71 14.55 -12.11 8.31
CA ASN A 71 14.88 -13.29 7.51
C ASN A 71 14.71 -14.52 8.42
N GLY A 72 13.76 -15.38 8.07
CA GLY A 72 13.69 -16.76 8.56
C GLY A 72 14.68 -17.64 7.81
#